data_AF-A0AAD9ILU2-F1
#
_entry.id   AF-A0AAD9ILU2-F1
#
_cell.length_a   1.000
_cell.length_b   1.000
_cell.length_c   1.000
_cell.angle_alpha   90.00
_cell.angle_beta   90.00
_cell.angle_gamma   90.00
#
_symmetry.space_group_name_H-M   'P 1'
#
loop_
_entity.id
_entity.type
_entity.pdbx_description
1 polymer ?
#
loop_
_entity_poly.entity_id
_entity_poly.type
_entity_poly.pdbx_seq_one_letter_code
_entity_poly.pdbx_strand_id
1 'polypeptide(L)'
;MIFLTLLSPFTGVYILGFPAILCFVLMGADLAVTLGCGVTGGDPGFADYISLALTLTLVALWFGVTMYMVLWRNLETYFSTMPWLRHASASVSRKRGSRLACPFTGLKPTVRCPSCSCAVHDLALPPSDPWVEGLPVCNVPLRWDTAKEALQLKGVPASKVREELDRCLDYRGNTALAGVTRCCLGCGVWQRQCHLRGRLSLGIISVSVTLVILPWAFANFADSVGSIGTVLQIIGEALSVYYGTMALLIQLQTVLRVNHFFLEHRDSIPEFRPLFEVPSNSFLRGIVTAFLRTPWNS
;
A
#
# COMPACT_ATOMS: atom_id res chain seq x y z
N MET A 1 10.43 2.43 15.05
CA MET A 1 9.54 1.40 15.64
C MET A 1 8.33 2.02 16.35
N ILE A 2 8.50 3.01 17.25
CA ILE A 2 7.37 3.69 17.94
C ILE A 2 6.25 4.15 16.99
N PHE A 3 6.60 4.78 15.87
CA PHE A 3 5.63 5.19 14.84
C PHE A 3 4.85 4.00 14.26
N LEU A 4 5.53 2.88 13.98
CA LEU A 4 4.91 1.67 13.45
C LEU A 4 4.00 1.03 14.49
N THR A 5 4.42 0.92 15.75
CA THR A 5 3.59 0.36 16.81
C THR A 5 2.33 1.22 17.03
N LEU A 6 2.45 2.55 17.10
CA LEU A 6 1.31 3.42 17.43
C LEU A 6 0.37 3.70 16.26
N LEU A 7 0.91 3.92 15.04
CA LEU A 7 0.09 4.39 13.92
C LEU A 7 -0.28 3.29 12.93
N SER A 8 0.45 2.17 12.88
CA SER A 8 0.11 1.10 11.94
C SER A 8 -1.24 0.42 12.18
N PRO A 9 -1.82 0.33 13.40
CA PRO A 9 -3.18 -0.15 13.57
C PRO A 9 -4.18 0.73 12.81
N PHE A 10 -4.06 2.04 12.91
CA PHE A 10 -4.93 2.99 12.20
C PHE A 10 -4.67 2.98 10.69
N THR A 11 -3.39 3.03 10.30
CA THR A 11 -3.00 3.10 8.88
C THR A 11 -3.31 1.79 8.15
N GLY A 12 -3.11 0.65 8.80
CA GLY A 12 -3.38 -0.68 8.25
C GLY A 12 -4.86 -0.97 8.14
N VAL A 13 -5.66 -0.63 9.17
CA VAL A 13 -7.14 -0.71 9.09
C VAL A 13 -7.66 0.15 7.97
N TYR A 14 -7.15 1.37 7.82
CA TYR A 14 -7.52 2.24 6.71
C TYR A 14 -7.20 1.57 5.37
N ILE A 15 -5.95 1.13 5.13
CA ILE A 15 -5.52 0.48 3.88
C ILE A 15 -6.40 -0.74 3.54
N LEU A 16 -6.70 -1.56 4.55
CA LEU A 16 -7.40 -2.82 4.39
C LEU A 16 -8.91 -2.64 4.26
N GLY A 17 -9.51 -1.64 4.91
CA GLY A 17 -10.96 -1.46 5.01
C GLY A 17 -11.64 -2.67 5.65
N PHE A 18 -12.70 -3.18 5.02
CA PHE A 18 -13.46 -4.33 5.53
C PHE A 18 -12.61 -5.58 5.87
N PRO A 19 -11.65 -6.01 5.02
CA PRO A 19 -10.69 -7.06 5.35
C PRO A 19 -9.98 -6.92 6.71
N ALA A 20 -9.87 -5.71 7.29
CA ALA A 20 -9.24 -5.52 8.60
C ALA A 20 -9.98 -6.22 9.75
N ILE A 21 -11.26 -6.58 9.57
CA ILE A 21 -12.05 -7.33 10.55
C ILE A 21 -11.35 -8.65 10.91
N LEU A 22 -10.69 -9.31 9.96
CA LEU A 22 -9.99 -10.56 10.21
C LEU A 22 -8.84 -10.42 11.22
N CYS A 23 -8.20 -9.24 11.29
CA CYS A 23 -7.19 -8.96 12.31
C CYS A 23 -7.79 -9.04 13.73
N PHE A 24 -8.99 -8.49 13.92
CA PHE A 24 -9.68 -8.50 15.22
C PHE A 24 -10.23 -9.89 15.56
N VAL A 25 -10.68 -10.66 14.56
CA VAL A 25 -11.14 -12.04 14.77
C VAL A 25 -10.00 -12.93 15.24
N LEU A 26 -8.83 -12.88 14.58
CA LEU A 26 -7.69 -13.69 14.98
C LEU A 26 -7.10 -13.24 16.32
N MET A 27 -7.01 -11.93 16.57
CA MET A 27 -6.63 -11.39 17.88
C MET A 27 -7.59 -11.85 18.98
N GLY A 28 -8.90 -11.83 18.73
CA GLY A 28 -9.91 -12.26 19.70
C GLY A 28 -9.87 -13.76 19.98
N ALA A 29 -9.59 -14.58 18.95
CA ALA A 29 -9.41 -16.02 19.12
C ALA A 29 -8.18 -16.33 19.98
N ASP A 30 -7.06 -15.65 19.73
CA ASP A 30 -5.83 -15.78 20.51
C ASP A 30 -6.03 -15.33 21.97
N LEU A 31 -6.72 -14.19 22.15
CA LEU A 31 -7.09 -13.69 23.48
C LEU A 31 -7.97 -14.68 24.26
N ALA A 32 -8.91 -15.35 23.59
CA ALA A 32 -9.75 -16.36 24.23
C ALA A 32 -8.94 -17.59 24.69
N VAL A 33 -7.93 -18.00 23.92
CA VAL A 33 -7.02 -19.10 24.28
C VAL A 33 -6.14 -18.70 25.46
N THR A 34 -5.49 -17.54 25.40
CA THR A 34 -4.59 -17.05 26.46
C THR A 34 -5.33 -16.84 27.78
N LEU A 35 -6.52 -16.22 27.75
CA LEU A 35 -7.36 -16.07 28.95
C LEU A 35 -7.93 -17.41 29.44
N GLY A 36 -8.34 -18.29 28.53
CA GLY A 36 -8.92 -19.60 28.87
C GLY A 36 -7.92 -20.59 29.47
N CYS A 37 -6.65 -20.50 29.08
CA CYS A 37 -5.58 -21.35 29.61
C CYS A 37 -4.88 -20.78 30.85
N GLY A 38 -5.18 -19.54 31.25
CA GLY A 38 -4.65 -18.93 32.47
C GLY A 38 -3.15 -18.68 32.41
N VAL A 39 -2.70 -17.87 31.45
CA VAL A 39 -1.30 -17.43 31.32
C VAL A 39 -0.81 -16.81 32.64
N THR A 40 0.40 -17.18 33.06
CA THR A 40 1.11 -16.62 34.21
C THR A 40 2.40 -15.97 33.73
N GLY A 41 2.65 -14.71 34.12
CA GLY A 41 3.87 -14.02 33.76
C GLY A 41 5.12 -14.77 34.24
N GLY A 42 6.12 -14.93 33.36
CA GLY A 42 7.43 -15.46 33.72
C GLY A 42 7.67 -16.93 33.37
N ASP A 43 6.64 -17.75 33.26
CA ASP A 43 6.75 -19.18 32.91
C ASP A 43 5.99 -19.49 31.61
N PRO A 44 6.69 -19.92 30.55
CA PRO A 44 6.04 -20.21 29.28
C PRO A 44 5.11 -21.42 29.36
N GLY A 45 3.81 -21.17 29.14
CA GLY A 45 2.74 -22.15 29.15
C GLY A 45 2.27 -22.54 27.75
N PHE A 46 1.29 -23.46 27.70
CA PHE A 46 0.71 -23.97 26.46
C PHE A 46 0.14 -22.86 25.55
N ALA A 47 -0.50 -21.85 26.13
CA ALA A 47 -1.06 -20.73 25.36
C ALA A 47 0.03 -19.91 24.65
N ASP A 48 1.15 -19.65 25.32
CA ASP A 48 2.26 -18.87 24.75
C ASP A 48 2.87 -19.58 23.53
N TYR A 49 2.95 -20.92 23.56
CA TYR A 49 3.36 -21.73 22.41
C TYR A 49 2.37 -21.66 21.26
N ILE A 50 1.06 -21.54 21.52
CA ILE A 50 0.04 -21.34 20.49
C ILE A 50 0.23 -19.96 19.85
N SER A 51 0.32 -18.90 20.66
CA SER A 51 0.53 -17.52 20.19
C SER A 51 1.79 -17.42 19.32
N LEU A 52 2.88 -18.08 19.76
CA LEU A 52 4.13 -18.19 19.02
C LEU A 52 3.97 -18.96 17.71
N ALA A 53 3.37 -20.15 17.73
CA ALA A 53 3.18 -20.97 16.54
C ALA A 53 2.29 -20.27 15.50
N LEU A 54 1.21 -19.62 15.96
CA LEU A 54 0.33 -18.84 15.10
C LEU A 54 1.08 -17.66 14.48
N THR A 55 1.85 -16.91 15.27
CA THR A 55 2.64 -15.78 14.78
C THR A 55 3.70 -16.23 13.78
N LEU A 56 4.44 -17.31 14.06
CA LEU A 56 5.43 -17.87 13.13
C LEU A 56 4.77 -18.38 11.83
N THR A 57 3.57 -18.95 11.92
CA THR A 57 2.80 -19.35 10.74
C THR A 57 2.41 -18.13 9.90
N LEU A 58 1.93 -17.05 10.53
CA LEU A 58 1.60 -15.79 9.85
C LEU A 58 2.85 -15.17 9.20
N VAL A 59 4.00 -15.20 9.88
CA VAL A 59 5.29 -14.74 9.35
C VAL A 59 5.71 -15.59 8.14
N ALA A 60 5.60 -16.92 8.23
CA ALA A 60 5.95 -17.82 7.13
C ALA A 60 5.06 -17.61 5.91
N LEU A 61 3.74 -17.46 6.11
CA LEU A 61 2.80 -17.13 5.04
C LEU A 61 3.12 -15.76 4.43
N TRP A 62 3.35 -14.74 5.26
CA TRP A 62 3.74 -13.41 4.81
C TRP A 62 5.04 -13.45 4.00
N PHE A 63 6.03 -14.21 4.46
CA PHE A 63 7.30 -14.38 3.78
C PHE A 63 7.12 -15.09 2.44
N GLY A 64 6.31 -16.15 2.38
CA GLY A 64 5.97 -16.84 1.15
C GLY A 64 5.33 -15.91 0.10
N VAL A 65 4.32 -15.13 0.51
CA VAL A 65 3.68 -14.13 -0.36
C VAL A 65 4.68 -13.02 -0.77
N THR A 66 5.57 -12.61 0.13
CA THR A 66 6.58 -11.58 -0.15
C THR A 66 7.64 -12.06 -1.12
N MET A 67 8.20 -13.26 -0.93
CA MET A 67 9.15 -13.88 -1.86
C MET A 67 8.53 -14.02 -3.25
N TYR A 68 7.25 -14.40 -3.30
CA TYR A 68 6.51 -14.49 -4.54
C TYR A 68 6.38 -13.12 -5.24
N MET A 69 6.11 -12.04 -4.48
CA MET A 69 6.13 -10.67 -5.02
C MET A 69 7.52 -10.19 -5.44
N VAL A 70 8.59 -10.67 -4.80
CA VAL A 70 9.98 -10.35 -5.18
C VAL A 70 10.30 -10.91 -6.57
N LEU A 71 9.73 -12.06 -6.96
CA LEU A 71 9.84 -12.55 -8.34
C LEU A 71 9.25 -11.56 -9.34
N TRP A 72 8.12 -10.91 -8.99
CA TRP A 72 7.55 -9.80 -9.77
C TRP A 72 8.41 -8.53 -9.75
N ARG A 73 9.13 -8.26 -8.67
CA ARG A 73 10.17 -7.22 -8.63
C ARG A 73 11.38 -7.52 -9.49
N ASN A 74 11.77 -8.77 -9.69
CA ASN A 74 12.85 -9.05 -10.63
C ASN A 74 12.42 -8.82 -12.09
N LEU A 75 11.10 -8.82 -12.37
CA LEU A 75 10.60 -8.31 -13.63
C LEU A 75 10.76 -6.79 -13.79
N GLU A 76 11.13 -6.04 -12.73
CA GLU A 76 11.52 -4.61 -12.74
C GLU A 76 12.63 -4.30 -13.76
N THR A 77 13.48 -5.27 -14.05
CA THR A 77 14.50 -5.12 -15.11
C THR A 77 13.89 -4.92 -16.50
N TYR A 78 12.69 -5.46 -16.74
CA TYR A 78 11.91 -5.18 -17.95
C TYR A 78 11.12 -3.86 -17.86
N PHE A 79 11.09 -3.17 -16.72
CA PHE A 79 10.34 -1.91 -16.58
C PHE A 79 10.97 -0.73 -17.33
N SER A 80 12.23 -0.85 -17.74
CA SER A 80 12.84 0.09 -18.70
C SER A 80 12.08 0.16 -20.03
N THR A 81 11.28 -0.87 -20.36
CA THR A 81 10.41 -0.88 -21.55
C THR A 81 9.01 -0.32 -21.29
N MET A 82 8.62 -0.10 -20.02
CA MET A 82 7.23 0.25 -19.68
C MET A 82 6.83 1.65 -20.16
N PRO A 83 5.62 1.77 -20.73
CA PRO A 83 5.24 2.95 -21.49
C PRO A 83 5.13 4.23 -20.64
N TRP A 84 4.94 4.12 -19.32
CA TRP A 84 4.90 5.28 -18.41
C TRP A 84 6.25 5.63 -17.76
N LEU A 85 7.31 4.85 -17.99
CA LEU A 85 8.68 5.17 -17.55
C LEU A 85 9.53 5.75 -18.69
N ARG A 86 9.05 5.66 -19.94
CA ARG A 86 9.62 6.41 -21.06
C ARG A 86 9.42 7.90 -20.82
N HIS A 87 10.49 8.60 -20.48
CA HIS A 87 10.55 10.06 -20.41
C HIS A 87 10.21 10.69 -21.77
N ALA A 88 8.94 10.85 -22.11
CA ALA A 88 8.43 11.71 -23.18
C ALA A 88 9.08 11.61 -24.59
N SER A 89 9.96 10.65 -24.86
CA SER A 89 10.88 10.71 -26.01
C SER A 89 10.52 9.74 -27.13
N ALA A 90 9.77 8.67 -26.85
CA ALA A 90 9.30 7.79 -27.91
C ALA A 90 7.97 8.31 -28.47
N SER A 91 8.08 9.32 -29.33
CA SER A 91 7.04 9.60 -30.31
C SER A 91 6.64 8.28 -31.00
N VAL A 92 5.37 7.89 -30.91
CA VAL A 92 4.85 6.82 -31.77
C VAL A 92 4.80 7.40 -33.18
N SER A 93 5.92 7.26 -33.91
CA SER A 93 6.02 7.64 -35.30
C SER A 93 5.18 6.68 -36.15
N ARG A 94 3.93 7.05 -36.40
CA ARG A 94 3.14 6.54 -37.52
C ARG A 94 2.89 7.68 -38.49
N LYS A 95 3.85 7.96 -39.37
CA LYS A 95 3.75 8.62 -40.71
C LYS A 95 2.85 9.87 -40.91
N ARG A 96 2.24 10.46 -39.87
CA ARG A 96 1.39 11.66 -39.90
C ARG A 96 1.30 12.24 -38.49
N GLY A 97 2.27 13.07 -38.08
CA GLY A 97 2.27 13.84 -36.83
C GLY A 97 2.25 13.01 -35.54
N SER A 98 3.33 13.04 -34.76
CA SER A 98 3.36 12.36 -33.45
C SER A 98 2.35 13.00 -32.49
N ARG A 99 1.24 12.32 -32.21
CA ARG A 99 0.33 12.72 -31.12
C ARG A 99 0.77 12.02 -29.84
N LEU A 100 1.15 12.81 -28.82
CA LEU A 100 1.37 12.32 -27.47
C LEU A 100 0.02 11.80 -26.93
N ALA A 101 -0.08 10.50 -26.66
CA ALA A 101 -1.27 9.87 -26.10
C ALA A 101 -0.93 9.28 -24.72
N CYS A 102 -1.89 9.32 -23.81
CA CYS A 102 -1.77 8.69 -22.49
C CYS A 102 -1.65 7.17 -22.66
N PRO A 103 -0.66 6.52 -22.02
CA PRO A 103 -0.45 5.07 -22.16
C PRO A 103 -1.55 4.21 -21.51
N PHE A 104 -2.38 4.80 -20.65
CA PHE A 104 -3.45 4.08 -19.94
C PHE A 104 -4.82 4.28 -20.59
N THR A 105 -5.11 5.49 -21.10
CA THR A 105 -6.43 5.83 -21.64
C THR A 105 -6.46 6.03 -23.15
N GLY A 106 -5.31 6.15 -23.81
CA GLY A 106 -5.20 6.53 -25.23
C GLY A 106 -5.59 7.98 -25.55
N LEU A 107 -6.10 8.73 -24.57
CA LEU A 107 -6.53 10.13 -24.72
C LEU A 107 -5.34 11.09 -24.69
N LYS A 108 -5.56 12.33 -25.10
CA LYS A 108 -4.52 13.39 -25.06
C LYS A 108 -4.15 13.71 -23.60
N PRO A 109 -2.87 13.70 -23.21
CA PRO A 109 -2.48 13.95 -21.83
C PRO A 109 -2.81 15.38 -21.40
N THR A 110 -3.26 15.52 -20.15
CA THR A 110 -3.61 16.80 -19.49
C THR A 110 -2.68 17.11 -18.32
N VAL A 111 -2.00 16.09 -17.77
CA VAL A 111 -1.20 16.20 -16.55
C VAL A 111 0.13 15.47 -16.65
N ARG A 112 1.09 15.82 -15.78
CA ARG A 112 2.28 15.00 -15.52
C ARG A 112 2.19 14.30 -14.17
N CYS A 113 2.53 13.01 -14.17
CA CYS A 113 2.64 12.24 -12.94
C CYS A 113 3.75 12.81 -12.04
N PRO A 114 3.48 13.12 -10.76
CA PRO A 114 4.50 13.65 -9.86
C PRO A 114 5.60 12.64 -9.51
N SER A 115 5.32 11.34 -9.64
CA SER A 115 6.27 10.25 -9.34
C SER A 115 7.24 9.95 -10.48
N CYS A 116 6.75 9.77 -11.72
CA CYS A 116 7.58 9.37 -12.86
C CYS A 116 7.71 10.43 -13.96
N SER A 117 7.08 11.61 -13.80
CA SER A 117 7.03 12.69 -14.79
C SER A 117 6.38 12.32 -16.13
N CYS A 118 5.73 11.16 -16.24
CA CYS A 118 5.02 10.75 -17.46
C CYS A 118 3.81 11.64 -17.74
N ALA A 119 3.58 11.96 -19.01
CA ALA A 119 2.40 12.66 -19.47
C ALA A 119 1.20 11.71 -19.53
N VAL A 120 0.18 11.97 -18.73
CA VAL A 120 -1.02 11.14 -18.63
C VAL A 120 -2.29 12.00 -18.70
N HIS A 121 -3.43 11.39 -18.95
CA HIS A 121 -4.74 12.04 -18.84
C HIS A 121 -5.19 12.04 -17.38
N ASP A 122 -5.99 13.00 -16.91
CA ASP A 122 -6.50 13.06 -15.52
C ASP A 122 -7.21 11.77 -15.08
N LEU A 123 -7.94 11.13 -16.00
CA LEU A 123 -8.59 9.82 -15.80
C LEU A 123 -7.61 8.68 -15.46
N ALA A 124 -6.33 8.83 -15.81
CA ALA A 124 -5.27 7.89 -15.43
C ALA A 124 -4.61 8.24 -14.08
N LEU A 125 -5.18 9.18 -13.32
CA LEU A 125 -4.84 9.42 -11.93
C LEU A 125 -6.00 8.95 -11.05
N PRO A 126 -5.75 8.12 -10.03
CA PRO A 126 -6.79 7.70 -9.09
C PRO A 126 -7.41 8.95 -8.43
N PRO A 127 -8.69 8.92 -8.05
CA PRO A 127 -9.33 10.06 -7.38
C PRO A 127 -8.51 10.51 -6.17
N SER A 128 -8.58 11.80 -5.86
CA SER A 128 -7.94 12.33 -4.66
C SER A 128 -8.63 11.76 -3.43
N ASP A 129 -7.81 11.43 -2.44
CA ASP A 129 -8.28 10.80 -1.22
C ASP A 129 -8.55 11.90 -0.18
N PRO A 130 -9.78 12.03 0.36
CA PRO A 130 -10.14 13.12 1.26
C PRO A 130 -9.23 13.22 2.49
N TRP A 131 -8.70 12.09 2.95
CA TRP A 131 -7.78 12.06 4.10
C TRP A 131 -6.39 12.59 3.73
N VAL A 132 -5.97 12.33 2.50
CA VAL A 132 -4.70 12.82 1.96
C VAL A 132 -4.81 14.30 1.66
N GLU A 133 -5.93 14.77 1.10
CA GLU A 133 -6.21 16.20 0.83
C GLU A 133 -6.10 17.07 2.08
N GLY A 134 -6.43 16.52 3.26
CA GLY A 134 -6.27 17.20 4.54
C GLY A 134 -4.82 17.35 5.02
N LEU A 135 -3.85 16.70 4.38
CA LEU A 135 -2.43 16.80 4.75
C LEU A 135 -1.77 18.03 4.09
N PRO A 136 -0.96 18.82 4.82
CA PRO A 136 -0.34 20.05 4.33
C PRO A 136 0.75 19.84 3.26
N VAL A 137 0.90 18.62 2.74
CA VAL A 137 1.99 18.20 1.85
C VAL A 137 1.44 17.53 0.58
N CYS A 138 0.22 17.90 0.17
CA CYS A 138 -0.40 17.34 -1.03
C CYS A 138 0.38 17.72 -2.28
N ASN A 139 1.11 16.75 -2.87
CA ASN A 139 1.60 16.94 -4.24
C ASN A 139 0.40 16.83 -5.19
N VAL A 140 -0.04 17.97 -5.69
CA VAL A 140 -1.05 18.07 -6.75
C VAL A 140 -0.38 17.69 -8.07
N PRO A 141 -1.01 16.88 -8.94
CA PRO A 141 -0.47 16.60 -10.26
C PRO A 141 -0.30 17.90 -11.05
N LEU A 142 0.84 18.05 -11.73
CA LEU A 142 1.13 19.25 -12.52
C LEU A 142 0.22 19.28 -13.76
N ARG A 143 -0.70 20.25 -13.80
CA ARG A 143 -1.75 20.40 -14.82
C ARG A 143 -1.30 21.31 -15.97
N TRP A 144 -1.09 20.71 -17.14
CA TRP A 144 -0.55 21.41 -18.32
C TRP A 144 -1.63 22.23 -19.04
N ASP A 145 -2.86 21.72 -19.01
CA ASP A 145 -4.06 22.41 -19.44
C ASP A 145 -4.29 23.69 -18.65
N THR A 146 -4.29 23.61 -17.31
CA THR A 146 -4.50 24.77 -16.44
C THR A 146 -3.35 25.77 -16.54
N ALA A 147 -2.10 25.30 -16.60
CA ALA A 147 -0.95 26.19 -16.83
C ALA A 147 -1.01 26.89 -18.20
N LYS A 148 -1.50 26.19 -19.24
CA LYS A 148 -1.68 26.77 -20.58
C LYS A 148 -2.83 27.78 -20.61
N GLU A 149 -3.94 27.50 -19.93
CA GLU A 149 -5.06 28.42 -19.77
C GLU A 149 -4.63 29.68 -19.02
N ALA A 150 -3.86 29.54 -17.93
CA ALA A 150 -3.30 30.66 -17.18
C ALA A 150 -2.42 31.58 -18.06
N LEU A 151 -1.60 31.00 -18.94
CA LEU A 151 -0.77 31.74 -19.90
C LEU A 151 -1.58 32.42 -21.03
N GLN A 152 -2.85 32.02 -21.23
CA GLN A 152 -3.75 32.60 -22.23
C GLN A 152 -4.68 33.67 -21.66
N LEU A 153 -4.65 33.92 -20.35
CA LEU A 153 -5.43 34.98 -19.70
C LEU A 153 -4.95 36.37 -20.17
N LYS A 154 -5.77 37.03 -20.99
CA LYS A 154 -5.55 38.43 -21.41
C LYS A 154 -6.28 39.37 -20.45
N GLY A 155 -5.62 40.44 -20.01
CA GLY A 155 -6.24 41.48 -19.16
C GLY A 155 -6.24 41.19 -17.65
N VAL A 156 -5.59 40.11 -17.20
CA VAL A 156 -5.44 39.76 -15.78
C VAL A 156 -4.09 40.28 -15.24
N PRO A 157 -3.99 40.77 -13.99
CA PRO A 157 -2.72 41.18 -13.40
C PRO A 157 -1.68 40.05 -13.42
N ALA A 158 -0.44 40.38 -13.78
CA ALA A 158 0.65 39.42 -13.88
C ALA A 158 0.91 38.64 -12.58
N SER A 159 0.64 39.24 -11.42
CA SER A 159 0.73 38.59 -10.12
C SER A 159 -0.26 37.42 -9.97
N LYS A 160 -1.50 37.55 -10.46
CA LYS A 160 -2.50 36.48 -10.43
C LYS A 160 -2.18 35.37 -11.43
N VAL A 161 -1.67 35.72 -12.61
CA VAL A 161 -1.19 34.72 -13.59
C VAL A 161 -0.03 33.92 -13.01
N ARG A 162 0.90 34.60 -12.32
CA ARG A 162 2.04 33.96 -11.65
C ARG A 162 1.63 33.11 -10.46
N GLU A 163 0.71 33.58 -9.62
CA GLU A 163 0.16 32.80 -8.51
C GLU A 163 -0.52 31.50 -9.02
N GLU A 164 -1.26 31.56 -10.13
CA GLU A 164 -1.92 30.39 -10.70
C GLU A 164 -0.92 29.42 -11.36
N LEU A 165 0.13 29.95 -11.99
CA LEU A 165 1.27 29.17 -12.48
C LEU A 165 2.04 28.52 -11.33
N ASP A 166 2.34 29.25 -10.27
CA ASP A 166 3.06 28.76 -9.09
C ASP A 166 2.21 27.68 -8.39
N ARG A 167 0.88 27.83 -8.28
CA ARG A 167 -0.02 26.74 -7.83
C ARG A 167 0.00 25.49 -8.70
N CYS A 168 0.24 25.64 -10.01
CA CYS A 168 0.39 24.52 -10.94
C CYS A 168 1.80 23.90 -10.93
N LEU A 169 2.81 24.68 -10.54
CA LEU A 169 4.24 24.33 -10.60
C LEU A 169 4.81 23.87 -9.24
N ASP A 170 4.25 24.34 -8.13
CA ASP A 170 4.64 23.97 -6.78
C ASP A 170 4.16 22.56 -6.43
N TYR A 171 4.90 21.95 -5.51
CA TYR A 171 4.76 20.58 -5.01
C TYR A 171 5.41 19.49 -5.87
N ARG A 172 6.72 19.63 -6.06
CA ARG A 172 7.61 18.49 -6.31
C ARG A 172 8.00 17.82 -4.99
N GLY A 173 7.68 16.53 -4.88
CA GLY A 173 8.54 15.52 -4.28
C GLY A 173 8.79 15.63 -2.78
N ASN A 174 7.79 15.27 -1.96
CA ASN A 174 8.08 14.69 -0.65
C ASN A 174 8.08 13.15 -0.75
N THR A 175 9.27 12.55 -0.76
CA THR A 175 9.48 11.10 -0.79
C THR A 175 8.86 10.38 0.41
N ALA A 176 8.68 11.06 1.55
CA ALA A 176 8.07 10.49 2.75
C ALA A 176 6.56 10.21 2.59
N LEU A 177 5.88 10.89 1.67
CA LEU A 177 4.43 10.77 1.42
C LEU A 177 4.07 10.23 0.03
N ALA A 178 5.05 9.68 -0.70
CA ALA A 178 4.85 9.07 -2.03
C ALA A 178 3.84 7.89 -2.01
N GLY A 179 3.54 7.33 -0.84
CA GLY A 179 2.59 6.22 -0.66
C GLY A 179 1.12 6.65 -0.73
N VAL A 180 0.87 7.92 -0.47
CA VAL A 180 -0.46 8.54 -0.43
C VAL A 180 -0.63 9.63 -1.51
N THR A 181 0.47 10.16 -2.05
CA THR A 181 0.49 11.15 -3.13
C THR A 181 -0.12 10.62 -4.43
N ARG A 182 -1.07 11.35 -5.03
CA ARG A 182 -1.72 10.99 -6.31
C ARG A 182 -0.68 10.80 -7.42
N CYS A 183 -0.65 9.63 -8.05
CA CYS A 183 0.30 9.30 -9.12
C CYS A 183 -0.41 8.55 -10.26
N CYS A 184 0.21 8.40 -11.43
CA CYS A 184 -0.42 7.66 -12.53
C CYS A 184 -0.66 6.20 -12.13
N LEU A 185 -1.64 5.55 -12.76
CA LEU A 185 -1.99 4.15 -12.48
C LEU A 185 -0.76 3.24 -12.39
N GLY A 186 0.19 3.36 -13.32
CA GLY A 186 1.44 2.58 -13.31
C GLY A 186 2.35 2.85 -12.10
N CYS A 187 2.52 4.11 -11.69
CA CYS A 187 3.25 4.43 -10.45
C CYS A 187 2.46 4.01 -9.20
N GLY A 188 1.13 4.06 -9.25
CA GLY A 188 0.26 3.61 -8.17
C GLY A 188 0.41 2.12 -7.91
N VAL A 189 0.46 1.32 -8.96
CA VAL A 189 0.70 -0.12 -8.86
C VAL A 189 2.13 -0.38 -8.41
N TRP A 190 3.12 0.27 -9.01
CA TRP A 190 4.52 -0.03 -8.71
C TRP A 190 5.04 0.55 -7.40
N GLN A 191 5.01 1.87 -7.24
CA GLN A 191 5.55 2.52 -6.06
C GLN A 191 4.69 2.23 -4.83
N ARG A 192 3.35 2.29 -4.94
CA ARG A 192 2.51 2.06 -3.74
C ARG A 192 2.36 0.59 -3.39
N GLN A 193 2.05 -0.29 -4.36
CA GLN A 193 1.84 -1.72 -4.07
C GLN A 193 3.19 -2.45 -3.94
N CYS A 194 4.05 -2.41 -4.95
CA CYS A 194 5.28 -3.20 -4.92
C CYS A 194 6.36 -2.63 -4.01
N HIS A 195 6.39 -1.32 -3.73
CA HIS A 195 7.43 -0.69 -2.90
C HIS A 195 6.98 -0.30 -1.49
N LEU A 196 6.04 0.63 -1.37
CA LEU A 196 5.74 1.27 -0.09
C LEU A 196 4.90 0.38 0.83
N ARG A 197 3.89 -0.32 0.30
CA ARG A 197 3.09 -1.29 1.08
C ARG A 197 3.92 -2.48 1.53
N GLY A 198 4.83 -2.98 0.68
CA GLY A 198 5.78 -4.03 1.07
C GLY A 198 6.70 -3.60 2.22
N ARG A 199 7.22 -2.36 2.19
CA ARG A 199 8.04 -1.81 3.30
C ARG A 199 7.23 -1.60 4.58
N LEU A 200 5.99 -1.11 4.47
CA LEU A 200 5.09 -0.97 5.61
C LEU A 200 4.78 -2.34 6.23
N SER A 201 4.45 -3.33 5.40
CA SER A 201 4.18 -4.71 5.82
C SER A 201 5.40 -5.34 6.50
N LEU A 202 6.62 -5.12 5.99
CA LEU A 202 7.87 -5.52 6.64
C LEU A 202 8.05 -4.85 8.02
N GLY A 203 7.73 -3.56 8.13
CA GLY A 203 7.78 -2.86 9.42
C GLY A 203 6.79 -3.44 10.43
N ILE A 204 5.57 -3.75 9.99
CA ILE A 204 4.50 -4.33 10.82
C ILE A 204 4.85 -5.75 11.26
N ILE A 205 5.33 -6.61 10.35
CA ILE A 205 5.71 -7.99 10.71
C ILE A 205 6.89 -8.00 11.70
N SER A 206 7.81 -7.04 11.58
CA SER A 206 8.91 -6.89 12.54
C SER A 206 8.38 -6.57 13.95
N VAL A 207 7.38 -5.69 14.06
CA VAL A 207 6.68 -5.41 15.34
C VAL A 207 6.02 -6.66 15.88
N SER A 208 5.33 -7.44 15.04
CA SER A 208 4.70 -8.71 15.41
C SER A 208 5.71 -9.69 16.02
N VAL A 209 6.84 -9.92 15.34
CA VAL A 209 7.91 -10.82 15.83
C VAL A 209 8.53 -10.30 17.13
N THR A 210 8.75 -8.98 17.26
CA THR A 210 9.25 -8.40 18.51
C THR A 210 8.26 -8.65 19.65
N LEU A 211 6.97 -8.44 19.44
CA LEU A 211 5.94 -8.60 20.47
C LEU A 211 5.76 -10.04 20.93
N VAL A 212 5.88 -11.04 20.04
CA VAL A 212 5.76 -12.45 20.43
C VAL A 212 6.98 -12.95 21.19
N ILE A 213 8.16 -12.36 20.97
CA ILE A 213 9.42 -12.75 21.64
C ILE A 213 9.62 -11.99 22.95
N LEU A 214 9.14 -10.75 23.06
CA LEU A 214 9.33 -9.87 24.22
C LEU A 214 8.97 -10.54 25.56
N PRO A 215 7.82 -11.21 25.72
CA PRO A 215 7.47 -11.89 26.97
C PRO A 215 8.48 -12.97 27.38
N TRP A 216 9.05 -13.67 26.40
CA TRP A 216 10.03 -14.74 26.61
C TRP A 216 11.42 -14.19 26.93
N ALA A 217 11.84 -13.15 26.21
CA ALA A 217 13.14 -12.52 26.40
C ALA A 217 13.24 -11.76 27.73
N PHE A 218 12.11 -11.29 28.26
CA PHE A 218 12.01 -10.53 29.50
C PHE A 218 11.14 -11.23 30.55
N ALA A 219 11.09 -12.58 30.53
CA ALA A 219 10.29 -13.38 31.45
C ALA A 219 10.57 -13.05 32.93
N ASN A 220 11.84 -12.91 33.30
CA ASN A 220 12.24 -12.53 34.67
C ASN A 220 11.73 -11.14 35.08
N PHE A 221 11.62 -10.21 34.12
CA PHE A 221 11.04 -8.90 34.37
C PHE A 221 9.51 -9.02 34.54
N ALA A 222 8.83 -9.76 33.67
CA ALA A 222 7.40 -10.00 33.80
C ALA A 222 7.04 -10.60 35.18
N ASP A 223 7.81 -11.59 35.64
CA ASP A 223 7.64 -12.20 36.96
C ASP A 223 7.83 -11.19 38.11
N SER A 224 8.89 -10.37 38.04
CA SER A 224 9.18 -9.36 39.07
C SER A 224 8.14 -8.25 39.23
N VAL A 225 7.30 -8.01 38.21
CA VAL A 225 6.24 -6.99 38.23
C VAL A 225 4.86 -7.62 38.52
N GLY A 226 4.80 -8.95 38.73
CA GLY A 226 3.60 -9.67 39.17
C GLY A 226 2.45 -9.59 38.15
N SER A 227 1.24 -9.25 38.61
CA SER A 227 0.03 -9.26 37.78
C SER A 227 0.10 -8.34 36.55
N ILE A 228 0.88 -7.25 36.62
CA ILE A 228 1.11 -6.34 35.50
C ILE A 228 1.95 -7.04 34.41
N GLY A 229 2.93 -7.87 34.80
CA GLY A 229 3.72 -8.66 33.86
C GLY A 229 2.87 -9.65 33.06
N THR A 230 1.95 -10.33 33.73
CA THR A 230 0.95 -11.21 33.09
C THR A 230 0.09 -10.45 32.08
N VAL A 231 -0.40 -9.26 32.45
CA VAL A 231 -1.21 -8.41 31.54
C VAL A 231 -0.40 -7.98 30.32
N LEU A 232 0.86 -7.59 30.51
CA LEU A 232 1.75 -7.20 29.41
C LEU A 232 2.05 -8.38 28.48
N GLN A 233 2.20 -9.59 29.00
CA GLN A 233 2.37 -10.81 28.21
C GLN A 233 1.15 -11.09 27.33
N ILE A 234 -0.05 -11.13 27.93
CA ILE A 234 -1.31 -11.38 27.21
C ILE A 234 -1.53 -10.32 26.11
N ILE A 235 -1.28 -9.04 26.43
CA ILE A 235 -1.41 -7.96 25.44
C ILE A 235 -0.36 -8.10 24.33
N GLY A 236 0.88 -8.42 24.68
CA GLY A 236 1.97 -8.61 23.72
C GLY A 236 1.66 -9.72 22.72
N GLU A 237 1.17 -10.86 23.20
CA GLU A 237 0.78 -12.00 22.37
C GLU A 237 -0.39 -11.67 21.44
N ALA A 238 -1.49 -11.14 21.98
CA ALA A 238 -2.65 -10.75 21.17
C ALA A 238 -2.28 -9.71 20.10
N LEU A 239 -1.47 -8.71 20.46
CA LEU A 239 -0.98 -7.71 19.50
C LEU A 239 -0.06 -8.33 18.46
N SER A 240 0.78 -9.31 18.82
CA SER A 240 1.66 -9.99 17.87
C SER A 240 0.86 -10.66 16.74
N VAL A 241 -0.26 -11.33 17.07
CA VAL A 241 -1.17 -11.96 16.11
C VAL A 241 -1.89 -10.90 15.27
N TYR A 242 -2.34 -9.80 15.89
CA TYR A 242 -2.95 -8.67 15.19
C TYR A 242 -2.02 -8.08 14.12
N TYR A 243 -0.79 -7.71 14.49
CA TYR A 243 0.18 -7.16 13.55
C TYR A 243 0.60 -8.19 12.49
N GLY A 244 0.76 -9.46 12.87
CA GLY A 244 1.11 -10.54 11.94
C GLY A 244 0.04 -10.72 10.85
N THR A 245 -1.22 -10.74 11.27
CA THR A 245 -2.38 -10.81 10.37
C THR A 245 -2.44 -9.58 9.48
N MET A 246 -2.28 -8.38 10.04
CA MET A 246 -2.32 -7.13 9.29
C MET A 246 -1.23 -7.06 8.21
N ALA A 247 0.00 -7.46 8.53
CA ALA A 247 1.09 -7.51 7.56
C ALA A 247 0.77 -8.46 6.40
N LEU A 248 0.29 -9.67 6.71
CA LEU A 248 -0.11 -10.67 5.72
C LEU A 248 -1.23 -10.13 4.81
N LEU A 249 -2.28 -9.55 5.39
CA LEU A 249 -3.41 -9.01 4.63
C LEU A 249 -3.00 -7.85 3.71
N ILE A 250 -2.13 -6.95 4.17
CA ILE A 250 -1.60 -5.85 3.34
C ILE A 250 -0.82 -6.42 2.15
N GLN A 251 -0.04 -7.48 2.38
CA GLN A 251 0.73 -8.13 1.34
C GLN A 251 -0.16 -8.90 0.34
N LEU A 252 -1.21 -9.57 0.81
CA LEU A 252 -2.23 -10.20 -0.04
C LEU A 252 -2.97 -9.17 -0.90
N GLN A 253 -3.41 -8.06 -0.30
CA GLN A 253 -4.05 -6.96 -1.04
C GLN A 253 -3.14 -6.41 -2.14
N THR A 254 -1.85 -6.27 -1.84
CA THR A 254 -0.82 -5.82 -2.77
C THR A 254 -0.72 -6.76 -3.98
N VAL A 255 -0.66 -8.08 -3.76
CA VAL A 255 -0.63 -9.09 -4.83
C VAL A 255 -1.89 -9.00 -5.69
N LEU A 256 -3.07 -8.97 -5.06
CA LEU A 256 -4.35 -8.93 -5.77
C LEU A 256 -4.48 -7.68 -6.64
N ARG A 257 -4.04 -6.52 -6.14
CA ARG A 257 -4.08 -5.26 -6.90
C ARG A 257 -3.14 -5.25 -8.08
N VAL A 258 -1.93 -5.76 -7.92
CA VAL A 258 -0.98 -5.88 -9.04
C VAL A 258 -1.50 -6.89 -10.06
N ASN A 259 -2.09 -8.01 -9.62
CA ASN A 259 -2.71 -9.00 -10.51
C ASN A 259 -3.88 -8.40 -11.31
N HIS A 260 -4.76 -7.64 -10.66
CA HIS A 260 -5.86 -6.96 -11.32
C HIS A 260 -5.37 -5.97 -12.37
N PHE A 261 -4.32 -5.20 -12.07
CA PHE A 261 -3.74 -4.28 -13.04
C PHE A 261 -3.27 -4.99 -14.31
N PHE A 262 -2.61 -6.15 -14.18
CA PHE A 262 -2.20 -6.96 -15.33
C PHE A 262 -3.38 -7.57 -16.09
N LEU A 263 -4.46 -7.94 -15.40
CA LEU A 263 -5.69 -8.39 -16.07
C LEU A 263 -6.30 -7.27 -16.92
N GLU A 264 -6.39 -6.06 -16.36
CA GLU A 264 -7.02 -4.90 -17.01
C GLU A 264 -6.19 -4.35 -18.18
N HIS A 265 -4.86 -4.35 -18.05
CA HIS A 265 -3.94 -3.78 -19.03
C HIS A 265 -3.20 -4.84 -19.87
N ARG A 266 -3.72 -6.08 -19.91
CA ARG A 266 -3.11 -7.22 -20.58
C ARG A 266 -2.71 -6.94 -22.03
N ASP A 267 -3.58 -6.27 -22.78
CA ASP A 267 -3.34 -5.98 -24.20
C ASP A 267 -2.26 -4.90 -24.39
N SER A 268 -2.06 -4.04 -23.39
CA SER A 268 -1.05 -2.99 -23.40
C SER A 268 0.32 -3.50 -22.95
N ILE A 269 0.38 -4.65 -22.26
CA ILE A 269 1.60 -5.23 -21.70
C ILE A 269 1.61 -6.77 -21.90
N PRO A 270 1.68 -7.26 -23.14
CA PRO A 270 1.47 -8.69 -23.46
C PRO A 270 2.54 -9.63 -22.88
N GLU A 271 3.71 -9.09 -22.51
CA GLU A 271 4.81 -9.81 -21.87
C GLU A 271 4.48 -10.27 -20.45
N PHE A 272 3.47 -9.65 -19.81
CA PHE A 272 3.10 -9.94 -18.43
C PHE A 272 1.76 -10.67 -18.38
N ARG A 273 1.78 -11.91 -17.90
CA ARG A 273 0.56 -12.69 -17.67
C ARG A 273 0.07 -12.51 -16.23
N PRO A 274 -1.25 -12.37 -16.02
CA PRO A 274 -1.83 -12.43 -14.68
C PRO A 274 -1.57 -13.81 -14.08
N LEU A 275 -1.41 -13.84 -12.76
CA LEU A 275 -1.12 -15.05 -11.98
C LEU A 275 -2.37 -15.85 -11.67
N PHE A 276 -3.46 -15.13 -11.43
CA PHE A 276 -4.73 -15.70 -11.04
C PHE A 276 -5.82 -15.12 -11.91
N GLU A 277 -6.71 -16.00 -12.37
CA GLU A 277 -7.98 -15.58 -12.94
C GLU A 277 -8.94 -15.15 -11.83
N VAL A 278 -9.94 -14.36 -12.19
CA VAL A 278 -10.97 -13.97 -11.23
C VAL A 278 -11.70 -15.23 -10.75
N PRO A 279 -11.86 -15.46 -9.45
CA PRO A 279 -12.53 -16.65 -8.93
C PRO A 279 -13.92 -16.84 -9.53
N SER A 280 -14.24 -18.08 -9.92
CA SER A 280 -15.58 -18.45 -10.39
C SER A 280 -16.61 -18.45 -9.25
N ASN A 281 -16.17 -18.84 -8.05
CA ASN A 281 -16.99 -18.84 -6.84
C ASN A 281 -17.35 -17.41 -6.39
N SER A 282 -18.65 -17.15 -6.18
CA SER A 282 -19.18 -15.83 -5.82
C SER A 282 -18.69 -15.31 -4.47
N PHE A 283 -18.50 -16.18 -3.49
CA PHE A 283 -17.99 -15.82 -2.17
C PHE A 283 -16.52 -15.41 -2.24
N LEU A 284 -15.67 -16.22 -2.88
CA LEU A 284 -14.25 -15.88 -3.08
C LEU A 284 -14.09 -14.62 -3.94
N ARG A 285 -14.93 -14.45 -4.96
CA ARG A 285 -14.97 -13.22 -5.76
C ARG A 285 -15.36 -12.01 -4.91
N GLY A 286 -16.32 -12.15 -4.01
CA GLY A 286 -16.71 -11.12 -3.05
C GLY A 286 -15.54 -10.69 -2.16
N ILE A 287 -14.79 -11.64 -1.62
CA ILE A 287 -13.59 -11.38 -0.82
C ILE A 287 -12.53 -10.63 -1.65
N VAL A 288 -12.19 -11.15 -2.84
CA VAL A 288 -11.20 -10.49 -3.71
C VAL A 288 -11.64 -9.07 -4.06
N THR A 289 -12.93 -8.87 -4.36
CA THR A 289 -13.50 -7.55 -4.66
C THR A 289 -13.36 -6.61 -3.48
N ALA A 290 -13.57 -7.09 -2.25
CA ALA A 290 -13.39 -6.30 -1.04
C ALA A 290 -11.93 -5.82 -0.89
N PHE A 291 -10.94 -6.68 -1.16
CA PHE A 291 -9.52 -6.27 -1.16
C PHE A 291 -9.18 -5.26 -2.26
N LEU A 292 -9.83 -5.37 -3.42
CA LEU A 292 -9.58 -4.46 -4.54
C LEU A 292 -10.16 -3.06 -4.29
N ARG A 293 -11.34 -2.96 -3.66
CA ARG A 293 -12.09 -1.69 -3.49
C ARG A 293 -11.69 -0.85 -2.26
N THR A 294 -10.85 -1.34 -1.36
CA THR A 294 -10.44 -0.61 -0.14
C THR A 294 -9.11 0.14 -0.29
N PRO A 295 -8.86 1.32 0.32
CA PRO A 295 -9.68 2.01 1.31
C PRO A 295 -10.94 2.70 0.76
N TRP A 296 -10.91 3.14 -0.51
CA TRP A 296 -11.99 3.90 -1.10
C TRP A 296 -12.19 3.45 -2.55
N ASN A 297 -13.46 3.28 -2.93
CA ASN A 297 -13.90 2.93 -4.27
C ASN A 297 -13.16 3.77 -5.31
N SER A 298 -12.22 3.14 -6.02
CA SER A 298 -11.74 3.60 -7.33
C SER A 298 -12.82 3.35 -8.37
#